data_AF-F2QXR5-F1
#
_entry.id   AF-F2QXR5-F1
#
_cell.length_a   1.000
_cell.length_b   1.000
_cell.length_c   1.000
_cell.angle_alpha   90.00
_cell.angle_beta   90.00
_cell.angle_gamma   90.00
#
_symmetry.space_group_name_H-M   'P 1'
#
loop_
_entity.id
_entity.type
_entity.pdbx_description
1 polymer ?
#
loop_
_entity_poly.entity_id
_entity_poly.type
_entity_poly.pdbx_seq_one_letter_code
_entity_poly.pdbx_strand_id
1 'polypeptide(L)'
;MLIPKEDRKKIHQHLFQEGVVVAKKDFEIQHEEIGTKNLYVIKALQSLTSKGYVKTQFSWQYYYYSLTDDGLEYLREYLNIPEGIVPKTLLQEPVPERLPRRGGERRFTRN
;
A
#
# COMPACT_ATOMS: atom_id res chain seq x y z
N MET A 1 12.43 15.91 -5.76
CA MET A 1 12.73 15.38 -7.12
C MET A 1 11.79 16.02 -8.12
N LEU A 2 12.30 16.40 -9.30
CA LEU A 2 11.48 16.85 -10.42
C LEU A 2 10.81 15.62 -11.05
N ILE A 3 9.48 15.53 -10.93
CA ILE A 3 8.65 14.43 -11.46
C ILE A 3 7.52 15.10 -12.26
N PRO A 4 7.21 14.65 -13.47
CA PRO A 4 6.05 15.15 -14.23
C PRO A 4 4.77 15.12 -13.40
N LYS A 5 3.92 16.13 -13.56
CA LYS A 5 2.67 16.24 -12.78
C LYS A 5 1.74 15.04 -13.02
N GLU A 6 1.72 14.52 -14.24
CA GLU A 6 0.90 13.37 -14.63
C GLU A 6 1.31 12.10 -13.89
N ASP A 7 2.62 11.75 -13.91
CA ASP A 7 3.13 10.57 -13.20
C ASP A 7 2.97 10.69 -11.70
N ARG A 8 3.18 11.91 -11.15
CA ARG A 8 2.93 12.15 -9.73
C ARG A 8 1.47 11.89 -9.39
N LYS A 9 0.52 12.42 -10.18
CA LYS A 9 -0.91 12.22 -9.97
C LYS A 9 -1.29 10.73 -10.05
N LYS A 10 -0.74 9.98 -11.01
CA LYS A 10 -0.94 8.52 -11.11
C LYS A 10 -0.49 7.78 -9.86
N ILE A 11 0.70 8.10 -9.33
CA ILE A 11 1.22 7.48 -8.10
C ILE A 11 0.30 7.78 -6.91
N HIS A 12 -0.19 9.01 -6.78
CA HIS A 12 -1.07 9.41 -5.67
C HIS A 12 -2.45 8.75 -5.79
N GLN A 13 -2.99 8.65 -7.01
CA GLN A 13 -4.26 7.96 -7.27
C GLN A 13 -4.18 6.47 -6.93
N HIS A 14 -3.12 5.79 -7.37
CA HIS A 14 -2.90 4.37 -7.06
C HIS A 14 -2.76 4.14 -5.55
N LEU A 15 -1.94 4.97 -4.87
CA LEU A 15 -1.77 4.91 -3.42
C LEU A 15 -3.09 5.13 -2.67
N PHE A 16 -3.96 6.02 -3.15
CA PHE A 16 -5.27 6.26 -2.54
C PHE A 16 -6.26 5.11 -2.77
N GLN A 17 -6.25 4.49 -3.95
CA GLN A 17 -7.15 3.37 -4.28
C GLN A 17 -6.79 2.10 -3.51
N GLU A 18 -5.52 1.71 -3.53
CA GLU A 18 -5.06 0.47 -2.89
C GLU A 18 -4.77 0.67 -1.39
N GLY A 19 -4.29 1.85 -0.99
CA GLY A 19 -3.82 2.14 0.38
C GLY A 19 -2.44 1.57 0.72
N VAL A 20 -1.87 0.76 -0.19
CA VAL A 20 -0.53 0.17 -0.08
C VAL A 20 0.18 0.22 -1.41
N VAL A 21 1.51 0.29 -1.39
CA VAL A 21 2.36 0.19 -2.59
C VAL A 21 3.60 -0.63 -2.26
N VAL A 22 4.02 -1.49 -3.19
CA VAL A 22 5.25 -2.27 -3.05
C VAL A 22 6.18 -1.97 -4.22
N ALA A 23 7.38 -1.47 -3.94
CA ALA A 23 8.36 -1.15 -4.97
C ALA A 23 9.68 -1.90 -4.73
N LYS A 24 10.16 -2.64 -5.71
CA LYS A 24 11.51 -3.22 -5.70
C LYS A 24 12.56 -2.10 -5.67
N LYS A 25 13.68 -2.27 -4.98
CA LYS A 25 14.81 -1.33 -4.99
C LYS A 25 15.62 -1.50 -6.28
N ASP A 26 15.03 -1.07 -7.38
CA ASP A 26 15.62 -1.03 -8.70
C ASP A 26 15.10 0.23 -9.40
N PHE A 27 15.99 1.15 -9.80
CA PHE A 27 15.58 2.48 -10.24
C PHE A 27 15.34 2.58 -11.75
N GLU A 28 15.80 1.59 -12.52
CA GLU A 28 15.78 1.63 -13.98
C GLU A 28 14.52 0.98 -14.55
N ILE A 29 13.92 0.06 -13.80
CA ILE A 29 12.71 -0.65 -14.21
C ILE A 29 11.47 0.25 -14.19
N GLN A 30 10.48 -0.14 -15.01
CA GLN A 30 9.12 0.36 -14.91
C GLN A 30 8.38 -0.38 -13.79
N HIS A 31 7.54 0.34 -13.05
CA HIS A 31 6.73 -0.23 -11.99
C HIS A 31 5.52 -0.97 -12.59
N GLU A 32 5.29 -2.22 -12.15
CA GLU A 32 4.34 -3.16 -12.75
C GLU A 32 2.88 -2.66 -12.69
N GLU A 33 2.44 -2.12 -11.54
CA GLU A 33 1.03 -1.76 -11.30
C GLU A 33 0.66 -0.36 -11.84
N ILE A 34 1.57 0.61 -11.68
CA ILE A 34 1.33 2.04 -11.96
C ILE A 34 1.74 2.39 -13.41
N GLY A 35 2.61 1.58 -14.03
CA GLY A 35 3.13 1.84 -15.36
C GLY A 35 4.01 3.10 -15.46
N THR A 36 4.59 3.55 -14.35
CA THR A 36 5.53 4.70 -14.29
C THR A 36 6.94 4.23 -13.96
N LYS A 37 7.94 5.10 -14.10
CA LYS A 37 9.33 4.76 -13.73
C LYS A 37 9.41 4.48 -12.24
N ASN A 38 10.03 3.37 -11.85
CA ASN A 38 10.09 2.97 -10.44
C ASN A 38 10.88 3.97 -9.57
N LEU A 39 11.86 4.66 -10.15
CA LEU A 39 12.52 5.80 -9.52
C LEU A 39 11.53 6.89 -9.06
N TYR A 40 10.52 7.21 -9.89
CA TYR A 40 9.51 8.21 -9.54
C TYR A 40 8.64 7.74 -8.37
N VAL A 41 8.26 6.47 -8.36
CA VAL A 41 7.49 5.85 -7.26
C VAL A 41 8.27 5.95 -5.96
N ILE A 42 9.51 5.45 -5.93
CA ILE A 42 10.34 5.43 -4.71
C ILE A 42 10.59 6.85 -4.20
N LYS A 43 10.89 7.81 -5.09
CA LYS A 43 11.20 9.19 -4.68
C LYS A 43 9.98 10.01 -4.32
N ALA A 44 8.83 9.77 -4.95
CA ALA A 44 7.56 10.36 -4.55
C ALA A 44 7.15 9.87 -3.16
N LEU A 45 7.21 8.55 -2.94
CA LEU A 45 6.88 7.94 -1.65
C LEU A 45 7.89 8.36 -0.57
N GLN A 46 9.19 8.45 -0.88
CA GLN A 46 10.18 9.02 0.03
C GLN A 46 9.78 10.43 0.51
N SER A 47 9.30 11.29 -0.39
CA SER A 47 8.82 12.64 -0.02
C SER A 47 7.54 12.63 0.83
N LEU A 48 6.67 11.64 0.68
CA LEU A 48 5.46 11.50 1.51
C LEU A 48 5.81 10.95 2.89
N THR A 49 6.76 10.02 2.95
CA THR A 49 7.21 9.39 4.20
C THR A 49 7.93 10.38 5.11
N SER A 50 8.72 11.29 4.55
CA SER A 50 9.37 12.35 5.35
C SER A 50 8.38 13.34 5.97
N LYS A 51 7.14 13.39 5.46
CA LYS A 51 6.05 14.23 5.98
C LYS A 51 5.12 13.48 6.93
N GLY A 52 5.31 12.17 7.13
CA GLY A 52 4.47 11.35 8.00
C GLY A 52 3.20 10.77 7.34
N TYR A 53 2.96 11.03 6.05
CA TYR A 53 1.76 10.57 5.35
C TYR A 53 1.79 9.08 4.95
N VAL A 54 2.97 8.47 4.95
CA VAL A 54 3.15 7.08 4.54
C VAL A 54 4.20 6.46 5.45
N LYS A 55 3.92 5.24 5.91
CA LYS A 55 4.89 4.41 6.63
C LYS A 55 5.66 3.55 5.64
N THR A 56 6.99 3.54 5.77
CA THR A 56 7.86 2.66 4.97
C THR A 56 8.38 1.51 5.81
N GLN A 57 8.48 0.32 5.21
CA GLN A 57 9.27 -0.81 5.69
C GLN A 57 10.16 -1.28 4.55
N PHE A 58 11.43 -1.56 4.82
CA PHE A 58 12.36 -2.07 3.81
C PHE A 58 12.80 -3.49 4.17
N SER A 59 12.63 -4.43 3.25
CA SER A 59 12.95 -5.84 3.48
C SER A 59 13.28 -6.53 2.15
N TRP A 60 14.32 -7.35 2.09
CA TRP A 60 14.68 -8.15 0.90
C TRP A 60 14.78 -7.36 -0.43
N GLN A 61 15.33 -6.14 -0.40
CA GLN A 61 15.36 -5.22 -1.56
C GLN A 61 13.97 -4.77 -2.06
N TYR A 62 12.95 -4.81 -1.21
CA TYR A 62 11.63 -4.24 -1.47
C TYR A 62 11.29 -3.16 -0.45
N TYR A 63 10.69 -2.08 -0.94
CA TYR A 63 10.05 -1.05 -0.15
C TYR A 63 8.56 -1.34 -0.08
N TYR A 64 8.06 -1.52 1.14
CA TYR A 64 6.66 -1.66 1.46
C TYR A 64 6.15 -0.35 2.03
N TYR A 65 5.15 0.23 1.39
CA TYR A 65 4.55 1.49 1.77
C TYR A 65 3.11 1.26 2.22
N SER A 66 2.75 1.82 3.37
CA SER A 66 1.40 1.77 3.92
C SER A 66 0.93 3.20 4.18
N LEU A 67 -0.25 3.53 3.68
CA LEU A 67 -0.88 4.84 3.89
C LEU A 67 -1.28 5.02 5.36
N THR A 68 -1.08 6.22 5.91
CA THR A 68 -1.56 6.60 7.25
C THR A 68 -2.84 7.43 7.15
N ASP A 69 -3.55 7.61 8.26
CA ASP A 69 -4.78 8.42 8.29
C ASP A 69 -4.54 9.87 7.87
N ASP A 70 -3.46 10.50 8.36
CA ASP A 70 -3.05 11.85 7.94
C ASP A 70 -2.72 11.91 6.44
N GLY A 71 -2.10 10.86 5.91
CA GLY A 71 -1.79 10.75 4.49
C GLY A 71 -3.04 10.61 3.63
N LEU A 72 -4.08 9.97 4.16
CA LEU A 72 -5.35 9.81 3.50
C LEU A 72 -6.08 11.16 3.36
N GLU A 73 -6.08 11.98 4.40
CA GLU A 73 -6.60 13.35 4.34
C GLU A 73 -5.82 14.22 3.34
N TYR A 74 -4.49 14.16 3.37
CA TYR A 74 -3.64 14.86 2.41
C TYR A 74 -3.94 14.47 0.95
N LEU A 75 -4.11 13.17 0.67
CA LEU A 75 -4.40 12.68 -0.68
C LEU A 75 -5.81 13.08 -1.14
N ARG A 76 -6.79 13.18 -0.23
CA ARG A 76 -8.13 13.69 -0.55
C ARG A 76 -8.09 15.13 -1.01
N GLU A 77 -7.41 15.99 -0.25
CA GLU A 77 -7.23 17.41 -0.61
C GLU A 77 -6.47 17.55 -1.93
N TYR A 78 -5.37 16.81 -2.10
CA TYR A 78 -4.54 16.87 -3.31
C TYR A 78 -5.27 16.41 -4.58
N LEU A 79 -6.06 15.35 -4.48
CA LEU A 79 -6.79 14.77 -5.62
C LEU A 79 -8.19 15.39 -5.82
N ASN A 80 -8.65 16.23 -4.87
CA ASN A 80 -10.00 16.81 -4.83
C ASN A 80 -11.10 15.74 -4.89
N ILE A 81 -10.96 14.69 -4.08
CA ILE A 81 -11.92 13.58 -4.01
C ILE A 81 -12.87 13.81 -2.82
N PRO A 82 -14.19 13.65 -2.97
CA PRO A 82 -15.13 13.76 -1.85
C PRO A 82 -14.91 12.67 -0.79
N GLU A 83 -15.27 12.97 0.46
CA GLU A 83 -14.96 12.13 1.64
C GLU A 83 -15.54 10.70 1.61
N GLY A 84 -16.52 10.43 0.75
CA GLY A 84 -17.18 9.12 0.67
C GLY A 84 -16.32 8.00 0.08
N ILE A 85 -15.23 8.31 -0.62
CA ILE A 85 -14.37 7.28 -1.22
C ILE A 85 -13.27 6.91 -0.22
N VAL A 86 -13.18 5.62 0.08
CA VAL A 86 -12.18 5.03 0.96
C VAL A 86 -11.29 4.05 0.18
N PRO A 87 -10.00 3.92 0.56
CA PRO A 87 -9.13 2.89 0.01
C PRO A 87 -9.69 1.49 0.23
N LYS A 88 -9.32 0.56 -0.65
CA LYS A 88 -9.70 -0.86 -0.55
C LYS A 88 -9.32 -1.51 0.78
N THR A 89 -8.24 -1.06 1.41
CA THR A 89 -7.81 -1.57 2.73
C THR A 89 -8.83 -1.31 3.85
N LEU A 90 -9.66 -0.28 3.74
CA LEU A 90 -10.73 0.03 4.72
C LEU A 90 -12.07 -0.60 4.34
N LEU A 91 -12.24 -1.02 3.08
CA LEU A 91 -13.38 -1.81 2.66
C LEU A 91 -13.19 -3.21 3.24
N GLN A 92 -13.89 -3.52 4.34
CA GLN A 92 -13.93 -4.88 4.87
C GLN A 92 -14.48 -5.82 3.80
N GLU A 93 -13.61 -6.63 3.20
CA GLU A 93 -14.08 -7.87 2.59
C GLU A 93 -14.55 -8.80 3.71
N PRO A 94 -15.73 -9.44 3.57
CA PRO A 94 -16.16 -10.43 4.54
C PRO A 94 -15.10 -11.54 4.58
N VAL A 95 -14.39 -11.64 5.69
CA VAL A 95 -13.43 -12.73 5.91
C VAL A 95 -14.21 -14.03 5.71
N PRO A 96 -13.87 -14.88 4.72
CA PRO A 96 -14.51 -16.17 4.60
C PRO A 96 -14.23 -16.91 5.91
N GLU A 97 -15.32 -17.25 6.61
CA GLU A 97 -15.30 -17.90 7.90
C GLU A 97 -14.30 -19.05 7.85
N ARG A 98 -13.19 -18.91 8.58
CA ARG A 98 -12.16 -19.94 8.63
C ARG A 98 -12.86 -21.19 9.14
N LEU A 99 -13.00 -22.19 8.27
CA LEU A 99 -13.52 -23.52 8.61
C LEU A 99 -12.96 -23.93 9.99
N PRO A 100 -13.82 -24.31 10.95
CA PRO A 100 -13.34 -24.73 12.26
C PRO A 100 -12.30 -25.82 12.06
N ARG A 101 -11.11 -25.66 12.64
CA ARG A 101 -10.04 -26.66 12.62
C ARG A 101 -10.61 -28.00 13.05
N ARG A 102 -10.95 -28.84 12.08
CA ARG A 102 -11.45 -30.20 12.33
C ARG A 102 -10.24 -31.10 12.58
N GLY A 103 -10.15 -31.61 13.80
CA GLY A 103 -9.46 -32.87 14.09
C GLY A 103 -8.04 -32.76 14.61
N GLY A 104 -7.89 -32.93 15.92
CA GLY A 104 -6.58 -33.15 16.54
C GLY A 104 -6.66 -33.53 18.02
N GLU A 105 -7.78 -34.07 18.50
CA GLU A 105 -7.89 -34.57 19.88
C GLU A 105 -7.19 -35.94 19.95
N ARG A 106 -5.87 -35.92 20.09
CA ARG A 106 -5.06 -37.12 20.35
C ARG A 106 -5.35 -37.61 21.77
N ARG A 107 -6.40 -38.42 21.92
CA ARG A 107 -6.59 -39.25 23.11
C ARG A 107 -5.51 -40.33 23.13
N PHE A 108 -4.46 -40.12 23.91
CA PHE A 108 -3.56 -41.19 24.31
C PHE A 108 -4.24 -41.99 25.44
N THR A 109 -4.92 -43.08 25.08
CA THR A 109 -5.27 -44.12 26.05
C THR A 109 -4.00 -44.91 26.38
N ARG A 110 -3.55 -44.79 27.63
CA ARG A 110 -2.43 -45.52 28.22
C ARG A 110 -2.93 -46.93 28.58
N ASN A 111 -2.24 -47.96 28.11
CA ASN A 111 -2.37 -49.34 28.59
C ASN A 111 -1.11 -49.70 29.38
#